data_AF-A0A2N1WFN3-F1
#
_entry.id   AF-A0A2N1WFN3-F1
#
_cell.length_a   1.000
_cell.length_b   1.000
_cell.length_c   1.000
_cell.angle_alpha   90.00
_cell.angle_beta   90.00
_cell.angle_gamma   90.00
#
_symmetry.space_group_name_H-M   'P 1'
#
loop_
_entity.id
_entity.type
_entity.pdbx_description
1 polymer ?
#
loop_
_entity_poly.entity_id
_entity_poly.type
_entity_poly.pdbx_seq_one_letter_code
_entity_poly.pdbx_strand_id
1 'polypeptide(L)'
;RDHGRGIGQKIVANEFVAYVALTEIQGELSDRAVLISTYALCGFANFASIAIQIGGIGSLAPARRPELAQLGLKAILGGTIVSLLNAAWAGLLVG
;
A
#
# COMPACT_ATOMS: atom_id res chain seq x y z
N ARG A 1 15.04 -8.05 -9.52
CA ARG A 1 13.72 -8.12 -10.19
C ARG A 1 12.60 -8.11 -9.14
N ASP A 2 12.84 -7.55 -7.95
CA ASP A 2 12.12 -7.93 -6.72
C ASP A 2 11.21 -6.82 -6.17
N HIS A 3 11.42 -5.57 -6.58
CA HIS A 3 10.61 -4.41 -6.16
C HIS A 3 9.10 -4.56 -6.46
N GLY A 4 8.75 -5.25 -7.55
CA GLY A 4 7.34 -5.49 -7.93
C GLY A 4 6.62 -6.51 -7.03
N ARG A 5 7.35 -7.42 -6.36
CA ARG A 5 6.76 -8.46 -5.50
C ARG A 5 6.16 -7.85 -4.22
N GLY A 6 6.84 -6.88 -3.63
CA GLY A 6 6.38 -6.20 -2.42
C GLY A 6 5.05 -5.46 -2.61
N ILE A 7 4.86 -4.78 -3.75
CA ILE A 7 3.59 -4.08 -4.06
C ILE A 7 2.45 -5.10 -4.23
N GLY A 8 2.70 -6.21 -4.91
CA GLY A 8 1.73 -7.29 -5.06
C GLY A 8 1.33 -7.92 -3.72
N GLN A 9 2.32 -8.24 -2.88
CA GLN A 9 2.09 -8.76 -1.52
C GLN A 9 1.28 -7.78 -0.67
N LYS A 10 1.59 -6.48 -0.76
CA LYS A 10 0.83 -5.43 -0.08
C LYS A 10 -0.64 -5.42 -0.48
N ILE A 11 -0.93 -5.43 -1.78
CA ILE A 11 -2.31 -5.33 -2.28
C ILE A 11 -3.13 -6.57 -1.90
N VAL A 12 -2.55 -7.76 -2.08
CA VAL A 12 -3.24 -9.04 -1.89
C VAL A 12 -3.35 -9.42 -0.41
N ALA A 13 -2.27 -9.26 0.36
CA ALA A 13 -2.24 -9.58 1.78
C ALA A 13 -2.37 -8.31 2.64
N ASN A 14 -1.25 -7.62 2.87
CA ASN A 14 -1.17 -6.30 3.52
C ASN A 14 0.29 -5.81 3.51
N GLU A 15 0.48 -4.55 3.87
CA GLU A 15 1.76 -3.89 4.00
C GLU A 15 2.71 -4.53 5.02
N PHE A 16 2.21 -5.12 6.12
CA PHE A 16 3.08 -5.77 7.11
C PHE A 16 3.78 -6.99 6.53
N VAL A 17 3.06 -7.84 5.79
CA VAL A 17 3.67 -8.98 5.09
C VAL A 17 4.71 -8.51 4.08
N ALA A 18 4.41 -7.44 3.35
CA ALA A 18 5.35 -6.86 2.39
C ALA A 18 6.60 -6.26 3.08
N TYR A 19 6.45 -5.64 4.25
CA TYR A 19 7.57 -5.12 5.03
C TYR A 19 8.47 -6.23 5.55
N VAL A 20 7.90 -7.34 6.07
CA VAL A 20 8.71 -8.51 6.48
C VAL A 20 9.53 -9.03 5.31
N ALA A 21 8.90 -9.20 4.14
CA ALA A 21 9.61 -9.64 2.93
C ALA A 21 10.71 -8.64 2.51
N LEU A 22 10.50 -7.33 2.66
CA LEU A 22 11.54 -6.33 2.41
C LEU A 22 12.71 -6.49 3.39
N THR A 23 12.44 -6.73 4.68
CA THR A 23 13.51 -6.90 5.68
C THR A 23 14.38 -8.12 5.46
N GLU A 24 13.85 -9.17 4.81
CA GLU A 24 14.60 -10.38 4.46
C GLU A 24 15.63 -10.13 3.35
N ILE A 25 15.33 -9.21 2.41
CA ILE A 25 16.18 -8.94 1.25
C ILE A 25 16.94 -7.61 1.33
N GLN A 26 16.68 -6.78 2.35
CA GLN A 26 17.22 -5.40 2.42
C GLN A 26 18.76 -5.35 2.38
N GLY A 27 19.44 -6.39 2.88
CA GLY A 27 20.91 -6.47 2.85
C GLY A 27 21.50 -6.69 1.45
N GLU A 28 20.67 -7.07 0.48
CA GLU A 28 21.05 -7.25 -0.92
C GLU A 28 20.68 -6.03 -1.78
N LEU A 29 20.00 -5.04 -1.19
CA LEU A 29 19.55 -3.83 -1.85
C LEU A 29 20.43 -2.64 -1.49
N SER A 30 20.61 -1.69 -2.41
CA SER A 30 21.19 -0.38 -2.07
C SER A 30 20.29 0.38 -1.10
N ASP A 31 20.85 1.25 -0.26
CA ASP A 31 20.10 2.11 0.66
C ASP A 31 18.98 2.90 -0.05
N ARG A 32 19.26 3.38 -1.27
CA ARG A 32 18.28 4.07 -2.11
C ARG A 32 17.09 3.17 -2.49
N ALA A 33 17.35 1.91 -2.83
CA ALA A 33 16.31 0.93 -3.15
C ALA A 33 15.46 0.56 -1.92
N VAL A 34 16.09 0.43 -0.75
CA VAL A 34 15.39 0.22 0.52
C VAL A 34 14.49 1.41 0.85
N LEU A 35 14.98 2.64 0.69
CA LEU A 35 14.22 3.87 0.89
C LEU A 35 13.00 3.92 -0.02
N ILE A 36 13.19 3.77 -1.33
CA ILE A 36 12.09 3.82 -2.32
C ILE A 36 11.05 2.74 -2.02
N SER A 37 11.49 1.51 -1.72
CA SER A 37 10.60 0.40 -1.38
C SER A 37 9.79 0.69 -0.11
N THR A 38 10.43 1.27 0.91
CA THR A 38 9.75 1.67 2.16
C THR A 38 8.60 2.64 1.88
N TYR A 39 8.84 3.66 1.05
CA TYR A 39 7.77 4.61 0.67
C TYR A 39 6.69 3.97 -0.21
N ALA A 40 7.05 3.04 -1.11
CA ALA A 40 6.09 2.35 -1.96
C ALA A 40 5.15 1.43 -1.14
N LEU A 41 5.68 0.81 -0.09
CA LEU A 41 4.92 -0.04 0.82
C LEU A 41 4.10 0.76 1.83
N CYS A 42 4.53 1.97 2.19
CA CYS A 42 3.83 2.83 3.13
C CYS A 42 2.38 3.15 2.67
N GLY A 43 1.40 2.62 3.41
CA GLY A 43 -0.02 2.88 3.23
C GLY A 43 -0.88 1.62 3.21
N PHE A 44 -2.12 1.74 3.68
CA PHE A 44 -3.07 0.63 3.85
C PHE A 44 -3.92 0.35 2.61
N ALA A 45 -3.35 0.49 1.42
CA ALA A 45 -4.06 0.23 0.16
C ALA A 45 -4.04 -1.28 -0.18
N ASN A 46 -4.98 -2.02 0.40
CA ASN A 46 -5.11 -3.48 0.26
C ASN A 46 -6.59 -3.92 0.36
N PHE A 47 -6.89 -5.17 0.03
CA PHE A 47 -8.27 -5.69 0.07
C PHE A 47 -8.88 -5.71 1.47
N ALA A 48 -8.10 -6.04 2.50
CA ALA A 48 -8.59 -6.06 3.88
C ALA A 48 -9.03 -4.65 4.34
N SER A 49 -8.33 -3.60 3.90
CA SER A 49 -8.67 -2.22 4.18
C SER A 49 -10.03 -1.79 3.62
N ILE A 50 -10.49 -2.37 2.50
CA ILE A 50 -11.86 -2.11 2.02
C ILE A 50 -12.87 -2.57 3.09
N ALA A 51 -12.71 -3.79 3.61
CA ALA A 51 -13.59 -4.33 4.63
C ALA A 51 -13.54 -3.50 5.92
N ILE A 52 -12.34 -3.07 6.34
CA ILE A 52 -12.16 -2.18 7.50
C ILE A 52 -12.92 -0.86 7.28
N GLN A 53 -12.82 -0.24 6.11
CA GLN A 53 -13.50 1.03 5.82
C GLN A 53 -15.03 0.86 5.75
N ILE A 54 -15.52 -0.24 5.18
CA ILE A 54 -16.96 -0.56 5.18
C ILE A 54 -17.46 -0.79 6.60
N GLY A 55 -16.71 -1.52 7.43
CA GLY A 55 -17.06 -1.77 8.83
C GLY A 55 -17.03 -0.49 9.67
N GLY A 56 -15.92 0.26 9.60
CA GLY A 56 -15.70 1.50 10.35
C GLY A 56 -16.65 2.62 9.91
N ILE A 57 -16.49 3.13 8.69
CA ILE A 57 -17.31 4.25 8.19
C ILE A 57 -18.78 3.81 8.05
N GLY A 58 -19.03 2.58 7.62
CA GLY A 58 -20.39 2.07 7.51
C GLY A 58 -21.08 1.82 8.86
N SER A 59 -20.36 1.73 9.98
CA SER A 59 -20.99 1.77 11.30
C SER A 59 -21.48 3.17 11.67
N LEU A 60 -20.73 4.21 11.27
CA LEU A 60 -21.05 5.62 11.49
C LEU A 60 -22.14 6.12 10.53
N ALA A 61 -22.15 5.63 9.29
CA ALA A 61 -23.11 5.98 8.25
C ALA A 61 -23.65 4.73 7.54
N PRO A 62 -24.58 3.97 8.16
CA PRO A 62 -25.09 2.71 7.62
C PRO A 62 -25.68 2.81 6.23
N ALA A 63 -26.38 3.90 5.91
CA ALA A 63 -26.98 4.16 4.60
C ALA A 63 -25.95 4.28 3.46
N ARG A 64 -24.67 4.55 3.77
CA ARG A 64 -23.59 4.74 2.78
C ARG A 64 -22.74 3.49 2.56
N ARG A 65 -23.02 2.37 3.25
CA ARG A 65 -22.29 1.09 3.04
C ARG A 65 -22.23 0.65 1.57
N PRO A 66 -23.31 0.74 0.77
CA PRO A 66 -23.26 0.35 -0.65
C PRO A 66 -22.30 1.23 -1.45
N GLU A 67 -22.28 2.54 -1.19
CA GLU A 67 -21.37 3.50 -1.83
C GLU A 67 -19.91 3.17 -1.49
N LEU A 68 -19.60 2.91 -0.22
CA LEU A 68 -18.25 2.52 0.23
C LEU A 68 -17.77 1.24 -0.46
N ALA A 69 -18.64 0.23 -0.58
CA ALA A 69 -18.32 -1.01 -1.27
C ALA A 69 -18.02 -0.79 -2.76
N GLN A 70 -18.82 0.05 -3.44
CA GLN A 70 -18.61 0.38 -4.86
C GLN A 70 -17.30 1.16 -5.09
N LEU A 71 -16.90 2.00 -4.14
CA LEU A 71 -15.67 2.78 -4.22
C LEU A 71 -14.41 1.99 -3.81
N GLY A 72 -14.55 0.83 -3.16
CA GLY A 72 -13.43 0.10 -2.55
C GLY A 72 -12.25 -0.15 -3.49
N LEU A 73 -12.48 -0.68 -4.69
CA LEU A 73 -11.39 -0.94 -5.66
C LEU A 73 -10.74 0.35 -6.18
N LYS A 74 -11.54 1.41 -6.37
CA LYS A 74 -11.02 2.73 -6.74
C LYS A 74 -10.17 3.32 -5.61
N ALA A 75 -10.55 3.09 -4.36
CA ALA A 75 -9.80 3.51 -3.19
C ALA A 75 -8.45 2.78 -3.07
N ILE A 76 -8.39 1.46 -3.34
CA ILE A 76 -7.11 0.73 -3.42
C ILE A 76 -6.23 1.34 -4.51
N LEU A 77 -6.74 1.47 -5.73
CA LEU A 77 -5.96 2.01 -6.86
C LEU A 77 -5.43 3.41 -6.53
N GLY A 78 -6.28 4.30 -6.03
CA GLY A 78 -5.90 5.65 -5.63
C GLY A 78 -4.84 5.64 -4.52
N GLY A 79 -5.04 4.82 -3.48
CA GLY A 79 -4.07 4.68 -2.40
C GLY A 79 -2.71 4.13 -2.86
N THR A 80 -2.71 3.13 -3.74
CA THR A 80 -1.48 2.57 -4.33
C THR A 80 -0.74 3.62 -5.17
N ILE A 81 -1.45 4.38 -6.01
CA ILE A 81 -0.84 5.46 -6.81
C ILE A 81 -0.18 6.50 -5.90
N VAL A 82 -0.83 6.88 -4.80
CA VAL A 82 -0.27 7.84 -3.83
C VAL A 82 1.00 7.28 -3.19
N SER A 83 1.02 6.01 -2.76
CA SER A 83 2.24 5.38 -2.22
C SER A 83 3.38 5.37 -3.25
N LEU A 84 3.08 5.04 -4.52
CA LEU A 84 4.08 5.02 -5.59
C LEU A 84 4.60 6.42 -5.94
N LEU A 85 3.73 7.44 -5.92
CA LEU A 85 4.13 8.82 -6.13
C LEU A 85 5.07 9.29 -5.01
N ASN A 86 4.76 8.96 -3.75
CA ASN A 86 5.64 9.25 -2.62
C ASN A 86 7.00 8.55 -2.76
N ALA A 87 7.01 7.31 -3.23
CA ALA A 87 8.25 6.57 -3.50
C ALA A 87 9.07 7.20 -4.62
N ALA A 88 8.41 7.66 -5.69
CA ALA A 88 9.07 8.37 -6.78
C ALA A 88 9.70 9.69 -6.29
N TRP A 89 8.98 10.45 -5.46
CA TRP A 89 9.53 11.66 -4.83
C TRP A 89 10.72 11.35 -3.92
N ALA A 90 10.63 10.32 -3.07
CA ALA A 90 11.74 9.91 -2.21
C ALA A 90 12.98 9.53 -3.03
N GLY A 91 12.81 8.76 -4.11
CA GLY A 91 13.90 8.38 -5.02
C GLY A 91 14.47 9.53 -5.85
N LEU A 92 13.68 10.58 -6.11
CA LEU A 92 14.14 11.77 -6.82
C LEU A 92 14.93 12.71 -5.90
N LEU A 93 14.45 12.92 -4.68
CA LEU A 93 15.07 13.83 -3.70
C LEU A 93 16.32 13.23 -3.05
N VAL A 94 16.36 11.90 -2.94
CA VAL A 94 17.54 11.17 -2.48
C VAL A 94 18.19 10.52 -3.70
N GLY A 95 19.02 11.32 -4.38
CA GLY A 95 19.85 10.96 -5.53
C GLY A 95 21.28 10.71 -5.12
#